data_AF-A0A257XG58-F1
#
_entry.id   AF-A0A257XG58-F1
#
_cell.length_a   1.000
_cell.length_b   1.000
_cell.length_c   1.000
_cell.angle_alpha   90.00
_cell.angle_beta   90.00
_cell.angle_gamma   90.00
#
_symmetry.space_group_name_H-M   'P 1'
#
loop_
_entity.id
_entity.type
_entity.pdbx_description
1 polymer ?
#
loop_
_entity_poly.entity_id
_entity_poly.type
_entity_poly.pdbx_seq_one_letter_code
_entity_poly.pdbx_strand_id
1 'polypeptide(L)'
;MRADAHFRLTDVPHAIRFFLDTDRRRYLLFICVLGVVQFYPMLPPFLIGQVADFLISWQRGDSLTPMYALIATLGVAHAVVALVRLSTKRVIGRMSIDARMRAKVWGFERLLGFSLGWHQKE
;
A
#
# COMPACT_ATOMS: atom_id res chain seq x y z
N MET A 1 -1.52 39.38 19.76
CA MET A 1 -0.61 38.63 18.87
C MET A 1 0.31 37.76 19.72
N ARG A 2 0.18 36.43 19.64
CA ARG A 2 1.24 35.51 20.08
C ARG A 2 1.40 34.47 18.98
N ALA A 3 2.49 34.63 18.23
CA ALA A 3 2.90 33.76 17.16
C ALA A 3 3.81 32.66 17.74
N ASP A 4 3.22 31.73 18.48
CA ASP A 4 3.92 30.52 18.94
C ASP A 4 3.06 29.29 18.60
N ALA A 5 2.68 29.14 17.33
CA ALA A 5 2.20 27.87 16.82
C ALA A 5 3.43 26.97 16.61
N HIS A 6 3.96 26.42 17.70
CA HIS A 6 4.92 25.33 17.63
C HIS A 6 4.24 24.16 16.90
N PHE A 7 4.50 24.01 15.60
CA PHE A 7 4.17 22.79 14.87
C PHE A 7 4.95 21.64 15.51
N ARG A 8 4.31 20.91 16.43
CA ARG A 8 4.93 19.71 17.00
C ARG A 8 4.78 18.61 15.96
N LEU A 9 5.88 17.93 15.64
CA LEU A 9 5.88 16.73 14.77
C LEU A 9 4.90 15.65 15.27
N THR A 10 4.51 15.69 16.54
CA THR A 10 3.47 14.85 17.15
C THR A 10 2.07 15.11 16.63
N ASP A 11 1.80 16.26 15.99
CA ASP A 11 0.47 16.60 15.46
C ASP A 11 0.29 16.06 14.03
N VAL A 12 1.40 15.73 13.35
CA VAL A 12 1.43 15.14 12.01
C VAL A 12 0.67 13.81 11.92
N PRO A 13 0.85 12.82 12.81
CA PRO A 13 0.06 11.59 12.76
C PRO A 13 -1.43 11.83 13.01
N HIS A 14 -1.79 12.87 13.78
CA HIS A 14 -3.19 13.24 14.00
C HIS A 14 -3.81 13.88 12.74
N ALA A 15 -3.08 14.76 12.07
CA ALA A 15 -3.47 15.35 10.79
C ALA A 15 -3.59 14.30 9.68
N ILE A 16 -2.64 13.36 9.60
CA ILE A 16 -2.72 12.22 8.67
C ILE A 16 -3.97 11.42 8.96
N ARG A 17 -4.22 11.06 10.23
CA ARG A 17 -5.41 10.31 10.63
C ARG A 17 -6.71 11.03 10.28
N PHE A 18 -6.77 12.35 10.45
CA PHE A 18 -7.92 13.18 10.08
C PHE A 18 -8.18 13.17 8.56
N PHE A 19 -7.15 13.36 7.73
CA PHE A 19 -7.29 13.34 6.27
C PHE A 19 -7.56 11.94 5.68
N LEU A 20 -7.14 10.90 6.40
CA LEU A 20 -7.34 9.50 6.02
C LEU A 20 -8.72 8.96 6.42
N ASP A 21 -9.45 9.62 7.31
CA ASP A 21 -10.58 9.03 8.03
C ASP A 21 -11.72 8.57 7.10
N THR A 22 -11.91 9.28 5.97
CA THR A 22 -12.88 8.89 4.91
C THR A 22 -12.56 7.55 4.24
N ASP A 23 -11.28 7.20 4.07
CA ASP A 23 -10.83 6.03 3.30
C ASP A 23 -10.05 5.00 4.15
N ARG A 24 -10.05 5.19 5.48
CA ARG A 24 -9.17 4.50 6.44
C ARG A 24 -9.30 2.97 6.39
N ARG A 25 -10.52 2.44 6.29
CA ARG A 25 -10.74 0.98 6.22
C ARG A 25 -10.13 0.37 4.96
N ARG A 26 -10.27 1.05 3.83
CA ARG A 26 -9.73 0.60 2.54
C ARG A 26 -8.21 0.63 2.55
N TYR A 27 -7.63 1.71 3.10
CA TYR A 27 -6.19 1.84 3.27
C TYR A 27 -5.60 0.77 4.20
N LEU A 28 -6.22 0.51 5.36
CA LEU A 28 -5.78 -0.52 6.29
C LEU A 28 -5.84 -1.91 5.65
N LEU A 29 -6.90 -2.22 4.89
CA LEU A 29 -7.01 -3.49 4.18
C LEU A 29 -5.88 -3.66 3.16
N PHE A 30 -5.61 -2.64 2.34
CA PHE A 30 -4.51 -2.68 1.38
C PHE A 30 -3.13 -2.78 2.03
N ILE A 31 -2.91 -2.13 3.18
CA ILE A 31 -1.67 -2.27 3.95
C ILE A 31 -1.52 -3.67 4.53
N CYS A 32 -2.57 -4.25 5.12
CA CYS A 32 -2.52 -5.62 5.63
C CYS A 32 -2.20 -6.60 4.50
N VAL A 33 -2.89 -6.49 3.37
CA VAL A 33 -2.64 -7.32 2.18
C VAL A 33 -1.21 -7.13 1.68
N LEU A 34 -0.72 -5.88 1.59
CA LEU A 34 0.66 -5.60 1.18
C LEU A 34 1.68 -6.18 2.17
N GLY A 35 1.38 -6.13 3.47
CA GLY A 35 2.19 -6.72 4.54
C GLY A 35 2.34 -8.23 4.38
N VAL A 36 1.25 -8.95 4.08
CA VAL A 36 1.30 -10.38 3.77
C VAL A 36 2.13 -10.65 2.51
N VAL A 37 1.93 -9.86 1.45
CA VAL A 37 2.70 -9.98 0.21
C VAL A 37 4.19 -9.70 0.40
N GLN A 38 4.59 -8.97 1.44
CA GLN A 38 5.99 -8.71 1.74
C GLN A 38 6.78 -9.97 2.09
N PHE A 39 6.12 -11.04 2.54
CA PHE A 39 6.74 -12.34 2.79
C PHE A 39 6.96 -13.17 1.51
N TYR A 40 6.37 -12.76 0.40
CA TYR A 40 6.48 -13.47 -0.88
C TYR A 40 7.93 -13.75 -1.34
N PRO A 41 8.92 -12.84 -1.19
CA PRO A 41 10.30 -13.11 -1.61
C PRO A 41 10.93 -14.35 -0.94
N MET A 42 10.39 -14.84 0.17
CA MET A 42 10.83 -16.09 0.81
C MET A 42 10.28 -17.36 0.12
N LEU A 43 9.20 -17.24 -0.66
CA LEU A 43 8.54 -18.38 -1.30
C LEU A 43 9.32 -18.95 -2.52
N PRO A 44 9.86 -18.15 -3.45
CA PRO A 44 10.61 -18.68 -4.59
C PRO A 44 11.84 -19.51 -4.18
N PRO A 45 12.70 -19.07 -3.24
CA PRO A 45 13.84 -19.89 -2.80
C PRO A 45 13.42 -21.26 -2.23
N PHE A 46 12.35 -21.29 -1.44
CA PHE A 46 11.80 -22.53 -0.88
C PHE A 46 11.32 -23.49 -1.97
N LEU A 47 10.56 -22.99 -2.94
CA LEU A 47 10.04 -23.80 -4.05
C LEU A 47 11.15 -24.28 -5.00
N ILE A 48 12.16 -23.44 -5.25
CA ILE A 48 13.35 -23.83 -6.03
C ILE A 48 14.08 -24.98 -5.34
N GLY A 49 14.20 -24.94 -4.00
CA GLY A 49 14.75 -26.05 -3.22
C GLY A 49 13.98 -27.36 -3.44
N GLN A 50 12.64 -27.31 -3.38
CA GLN A 50 11.82 -28.51 -3.65
C GLN A 50 11.96 -29.04 -5.08
N VAL A 51 12.07 -28.16 -6.07
CA VAL A 51 12.32 -28.58 -7.46
C VAL A 51 13.70 -29.22 -7.60
N ALA A 52 14.71 -28.68 -6.93
CA ALA A 52 16.06 -29.25 -6.92
C ALA A 52 16.08 -30.64 -6.25
N ASP A 53 15.43 -30.79 -5.10
CA ASP A 53 15.31 -32.07 -4.40
C ASP A 53 14.59 -33.11 -5.27
N PHE A 54 13.50 -32.71 -5.94
CA PHE A 54 12.80 -33.56 -6.90
C PHE A 54 13.74 -34.04 -8.01
N LEU A 55 14.50 -33.13 -8.64
CA LEU A 55 15.43 -33.45 -9.72
C LEU A 55 16.58 -34.36 -9.27
N ILE A 56 17.07 -34.22 -8.04
CA ILE A 56 18.12 -35.08 -7.48
C ILE A 56 17.60 -36.50 -7.26
N SER A 57 16.36 -36.63 -6.79
CA SER A 57 15.73 -37.92 -6.51
C SER A 57 15.16 -38.63 -7.74
N TRP A 58 15.05 -37.94 -8.88
CA TRP A 58 14.34 -38.42 -10.05
C TRP A 58 15.05 -39.57 -10.77
N GLN A 59 14.33 -40.65 -11.05
CA GLN A 59 14.80 -41.76 -11.86
C GLN A 59 14.01 -41.90 -13.18
N ARG A 60 14.63 -42.53 -14.19
CA ARG A 60 13.97 -42.81 -15.47
C ARG A 60 12.77 -43.73 -15.25
N GLY A 61 11.57 -43.19 -15.42
CA GLY A 61 10.29 -43.88 -15.19
C GLY A 61 9.36 -43.13 -14.25
N ASP A 62 9.89 -42.18 -13.46
CA ASP A 62 9.10 -41.40 -12.52
C ASP A 62 8.27 -40.30 -13.20
N SER A 63 7.08 -40.06 -12.66
CA SER A 63 6.16 -39.05 -13.17
C SER A 63 6.71 -37.63 -12.95
N LEU A 64 6.69 -36.81 -14.00
CA LEU A 64 7.07 -35.38 -13.96
C LEU A 64 5.94 -34.45 -13.47
N THR A 65 4.76 -34.99 -13.23
CA THR A 65 3.57 -34.29 -12.74
C THR A 65 3.82 -33.38 -11.53
N PRO A 66 4.51 -33.82 -10.45
CA PRO A 66 4.78 -32.94 -9.30
C PRO A 66 5.65 -31.73 -9.67
N MET A 67 6.60 -31.87 -10.60
CA MET A 67 7.40 -30.76 -11.08
C MET A 67 6.56 -29.72 -11.84
N TYR A 68 5.69 -30.17 -12.75
CA TYR A 68 4.80 -29.26 -13.48
C TYR A 68 3.82 -28.54 -12.53
N ALA A 69 3.32 -29.23 -11.50
CA ALA A 69 2.49 -28.62 -10.48
C ALA A 69 3.24 -27.52 -9.70
N LEU A 70 4.49 -27.78 -9.30
CA LEU A 70 5.33 -26.78 -8.63
C LEU A 70 5.58 -25.55 -9.52
N ILE A 71 5.90 -25.74 -10.80
CA ILE A 71 6.11 -24.64 -11.75
C ILE A 71 4.80 -23.84 -11.95
N ALA A 72 3.68 -24.53 -12.12
CA ALA A 72 2.38 -23.89 -12.29
C ALA A 72 1.99 -23.06 -11.05
N THR A 73 2.14 -23.62 -9.84
CA THR A 73 1.85 -22.90 -8.60
C THR A 73 2.76 -21.68 -8.42
N LEU A 74 4.05 -21.78 -8.78
CA LEU A 74 4.98 -20.66 -8.76
C LEU A 74 4.55 -19.55 -9.72
N GLY A 75 4.18 -19.89 -10.95
CA GLY A 75 3.69 -18.93 -11.95
C GLY A 75 2.41 -18.22 -11.49
N VAL A 76 1.44 -18.96 -10.97
CA VAL A 76 0.20 -18.40 -10.43
C VAL A 76 0.48 -17.48 -9.24
N ALA A 77 1.36 -17.89 -8.31
CA ALA A 77 1.74 -17.07 -7.17
C ALA A 77 2.40 -15.75 -7.61
N HIS A 78 3.30 -15.78 -8.60
CA HIS A 78 3.92 -14.58 -9.17
C HIS A 78 2.87 -13.65 -9.79
N ALA A 79 1.94 -14.19 -10.58
CA ALA A 79 0.89 -13.42 -11.22
C ALA A 79 -0.03 -12.74 -10.20
N VAL A 80 -0.47 -13.49 -9.18
CA VAL A 80 -1.30 -12.97 -8.09
C VAL A 80 -0.58 -11.85 -7.33
N VAL A 81 0.68 -12.05 -6.97
CA VAL A 81 1.47 -11.04 -6.24
C VAL A 81 1.68 -9.77 -7.07
N ALA A 82 1.96 -9.92 -8.36
CA ALA A 82 2.09 -8.80 -9.28
C ALA A 82 0.78 -8.00 -9.38
N LEU A 83 -0.37 -8.70 -9.52
CA LEU A 83 -1.69 -8.08 -9.56
C LEU A 83 -2.02 -7.34 -8.26
N VAL A 84 -1.71 -7.93 -7.10
CA VAL A 84 -1.91 -7.29 -5.80
C VAL A 84 -1.06 -6.03 -5.69
N ARG A 85 0.25 -6.11 -5.99
CA ARG A 85 1.14 -4.94 -5.96
C ARG A 85 0.66 -3.82 -6.89
N LEU A 86 0.23 -4.16 -8.09
CA LEU A 86 -0.29 -3.20 -9.06
C LEU A 86 -1.58 -2.54 -8.55
N SER A 87 -2.52 -3.33 -8.03
CA SER A 87 -3.79 -2.85 -7.48
C SER A 87 -3.58 -1.92 -6.29
N THR A 88 -2.73 -2.33 -5.35
CA THR A 88 -2.35 -1.53 -4.18
C THR A 88 -1.73 -0.21 -4.60
N LYS A 89 -0.76 -0.22 -5.53
CA LYS A 89 -0.13 1.00 -6.05
C LYS A 89 -1.14 1.95 -6.67
N ARG A 90 -2.10 1.43 -7.44
CA ARG A 90 -3.16 2.21 -8.09
C ARG A 90 -4.12 2.85 -7.09
N VAL A 91 -4.57 2.11 -6.08
CA VAL A 91 -5.53 2.60 -5.08
C VAL A 91 -4.88 3.60 -4.13
N ILE A 92 -3.72 3.27 -3.56
CA ILE A 92 -2.99 4.19 -2.68
C ILE A 92 -2.60 5.46 -3.43
N GLY A 93 -2.18 5.33 -4.69
CA GLY A 93 -1.87 6.48 -5.55
C GLY A 93 -3.04 7.44 -5.70
N ARG A 94 -4.23 6.95 -6.06
CA ARG A 94 -5.43 7.79 -6.15
C ARG A 94 -5.79 8.44 -4.82
N MET A 95 -5.80 7.66 -3.75
CA MET A 95 -6.12 8.15 -2.41
C MET A 95 -5.16 9.27 -1.96
N SER A 96 -3.88 9.18 -2.32
CA SER A 96 -2.90 10.23 -2.04
C SER A 96 -3.17 11.54 -2.79
N ILE A 97 -3.68 11.45 -4.03
CA ILE A 97 -4.03 12.61 -4.84
C ILE A 97 -5.29 13.28 -4.27
N ASP A 98 -6.31 12.49 -3.95
CA ASP A 98 -7.58 12.97 -3.42
C ASP A 98 -7.36 13.68 -2.06
N ALA A 99 -6.57 13.07 -1.17
CA ALA A 99 -6.23 13.68 0.12
C ALA A 99 -5.51 15.04 -0.06
N ARG A 100 -4.57 15.14 -1.01
CA ARG A 100 -3.86 16.40 -1.31
C ARG A 100 -4.81 17.46 -1.88
N MET A 101 -5.72 17.08 -2.77
CA MET A 101 -6.70 18.01 -3.34
C MET A 101 -7.66 18.55 -2.28
N ARG A 102 -8.17 17.68 -1.40
CA ARG A 102 -9.00 18.09 -0.26
C ARG A 102 -8.27 19.06 0.66
N ALA A 103 -7.01 18.77 0.98
CA ALA A 103 -6.19 19.66 1.81
C ALA A 103 -5.99 21.04 1.18
N LYS A 104 -5.75 21.10 -0.14
CA LYS A 104 -5.62 22.36 -0.87
C LYS A 104 -6.91 23.17 -0.86
N VAL A 105 -8.04 22.56 -1.20
CA VAL A 105 -9.35 23.24 -1.22
C VAL A 105 -9.69 23.78 0.16
N TRP A 106 -9.56 22.95 1.19
CA TRP A 106 -9.81 23.37 2.57
C TRP A 106 -8.91 24.53 3.01
N GLY A 107 -7.62 24.49 2.64
CA GLY A 107 -6.70 25.58 2.91
C GLY A 107 -7.11 26.89 2.22
N PHE A 108 -7.52 26.83 0.95
CA PHE A 108 -8.01 27.99 0.21
C PHE A 108 -9.30 28.56 0.81
N GLU A 109 -10.29 27.73 1.13
CA GLU A 109 -11.54 28.17 1.78
C GLU A 109 -11.27 28.87 3.11
N ARG A 110 -10.34 28.33 3.91
CA ARG A 110 -9.92 28.94 5.18
C ARG A 110 -9.33 30.33 4.96
N LEU A 111 -8.45 30.48 3.97
CA LEU A 111 -7.79 31.76 3.64
C LEU A 111 -8.80 32.81 3.14
N LEU A 112 -9.76 32.40 2.30
CA LEU A 112 -10.82 33.29 1.82
C LEU A 112 -11.81 33.69 2.94
N GLY A 113 -12.12 32.77 3.85
CA GLY A 113 -12.92 33.09 5.03
C GLY A 113 -12.24 34.09 5.96
N PHE A 114 -10.91 34.04 6.07
CA PHE A 114 -10.13 35.02 6.83
C PHE A 114 -10.09 36.41 6.17
N SER A 115 -10.05 36.51 4.84
CA SER A 115 -10.03 37.83 4.17
C SER A 115 -11.33 38.61 4.36
N LEU A 116 -12.48 37.93 4.36
CA LEU A 116 -13.80 38.53 4.65
C LEU A 116 -13.95 38.97 6.11
N GLY A 117 -13.50 38.15 7.07
CA GLY A 117 -13.55 38.48 8.50
C GLY A 117 -12.54 39.55 8.93
N TRP A 118 -11.48 39.76 8.15
CA TRP A 118 -10.51 40.83 8.36
C TRP A 118 -11.01 42.17 7.81
N HIS A 119 -11.68 42.17 6.66
CA HIS A 119 -12.32 43.35 6.07
C HIS A 119 -13.53 43.89 6.86
N GLN A 120 -14.12 43.11 7.77
CA GLN A 120 -15.17 43.59 8.69
C GLN A 120 -14.64 44.22 9.99
N LYS A 121 -13.32 44.22 10.20
CA LYS A 121 -12.67 44.81 11.39
C LYS A 121 -12.06 46.19 11.14
N GLU A 122 -12.19 46.70 9.92
CA GLU A 122 -11.92 48.08 9.51
C GLU A 122 -13.25 48.81 9.34
#